data_AF-A0A3B3WYB5-F1
#
_entry.id   AF-A0A3B3WYB5-F1
#
_cell.length_a   1.000
_cell.length_b   1.000
_cell.length_c   1.000
_cell.angle_alpha   90.00
_cell.angle_beta   90.00
_cell.angle_gamma   90.00
#
_symmetry.space_group_name_H-M   'P 1'
#
loop_
_entity.id
_entity.type
_entity.pdbx_description
1 polymer ?
#
loop_
_entity_poly.entity_id
_entity_poly.type
_entity_poly.pdbx_seq_one_letter_code
_entity_poly.pdbx_strand_id
1 'polypeptide(L)'
;GSEASGESLQASERHPGGEGEREPAEPAAGGLQPGELPQLATRLLAHKIQSPQEWEAMQALLVLETCMKNCGNKFHGEVGKFRFLNELIKVVSQRCWR
;
A
#
# COMPACT_ATOMS: atom_id res chain seq x y z
N GLY A 1 -21.04 -19.91 73.65
CA GLY A 1 -20.21 -20.07 72.44
C GLY A 1 -20.13 -18.69 71.82
N SER A 2 -18.95 -18.13 71.57
CA SER A 2 -17.93 -18.63 70.63
C SER A 2 -18.62 -18.99 69.30
N GLU A 3 -18.31 -18.36 68.17
CA GLU A 3 -16.97 -18.20 67.64
C GLU A 3 -16.83 -16.90 66.82
N ALA A 4 -15.72 -16.20 67.07
CA ALA A 4 -15.06 -15.36 66.08
C ALA A 4 -14.16 -16.27 65.23
N SER A 5 -14.27 -16.19 63.90
CA SER A 5 -13.33 -16.78 62.93
C SER A 5 -13.67 -16.18 61.55
N GLY A 6 -12.78 -15.61 60.77
CA GLY A 6 -11.35 -15.38 60.97
C GLY A 6 -10.83 -14.42 59.91
N GLU A 7 -9.92 -13.55 60.31
CA GLU A 7 -8.93 -12.97 59.40
C GLU A 7 -7.73 -13.92 59.38
N SER A 8 -7.27 -14.33 58.19
CA SER A 8 -5.85 -14.67 57.98
C SER A 8 -5.54 -14.92 56.50
N LEU A 9 -4.59 -14.11 55.97
CA LEU A 9 -3.36 -14.49 55.24
C LEU A 9 -3.47 -15.56 54.10
N GLN A 10 -2.80 -15.51 52.95
CA GLN A 10 -1.69 -14.72 52.41
C GLN A 10 -1.52 -15.13 50.93
N ALA A 11 -0.80 -14.29 50.19
CA ALA A 11 -0.25 -14.46 48.84
C ALA A 11 0.18 -15.88 48.41
N SER A 12 -0.17 -16.26 47.17
CA SER A 12 0.60 -17.09 46.23
C SER A 12 -0.27 -17.29 44.97
N GLU A 13 0.13 -17.21 43.70
CA GLU A 13 1.40 -17.54 43.07
C GLU A 13 1.67 -16.61 41.87
N ARG A 14 2.94 -16.27 41.68
CA ARG A 14 3.47 -15.78 40.39
C ARG A 14 3.28 -16.87 39.35
N HIS A 15 2.67 -16.54 38.22
CA HIS A 15 2.86 -17.34 37.01
C HIS A 15 4.27 -17.05 36.43
N PRO A 16 5.11 -18.08 36.22
CA PRO A 16 6.38 -17.92 35.53
C PRO A 16 6.13 -17.83 34.02
N GLY A 17 7.02 -17.09 33.35
CA GLY A 17 6.96 -16.82 31.92
C GLY A 17 6.93 -18.07 31.06
N GLY A 18 6.05 -18.06 30.07
CA GLY A 18 6.19 -18.85 28.85
C GLY A 18 6.93 -18.01 27.83
N GLU A 19 8.22 -18.27 27.70
CA GLU A 19 9.04 -17.85 26.56
C GLU A 19 8.95 -18.92 25.48
N GLY A 20 8.74 -18.52 24.22
CA GLY A 20 8.69 -19.41 23.05
C GLY A 20 7.28 -19.49 22.47
N GLU A 21 6.98 -19.10 21.24
CA GLU A 21 7.81 -19.05 20.04
C GLU A 21 7.54 -17.73 19.30
N ARG A 22 8.59 -16.94 19.05
CA ARG A 22 8.52 -15.89 18.03
C ARG A 22 8.38 -16.63 16.70
N GLU A 23 7.17 -16.66 16.15
CA GLU A 23 7.00 -16.77 14.70
C GLU A 23 8.03 -15.82 14.06
N PRO A 24 8.88 -16.29 13.12
CA PRO A 24 9.76 -15.40 12.41
C PRO A 24 8.86 -14.41 11.68
N ALA A 25 8.81 -13.17 12.19
CA ALA A 25 8.16 -12.08 11.51
C ALA A 25 8.71 -12.08 10.09
N GLU A 26 7.86 -12.42 9.12
CA GLU A 26 8.17 -12.31 7.72
C GLU A 26 8.81 -10.94 7.49
N PRO A 27 9.87 -10.83 6.67
CA PRO A 27 10.52 -9.55 6.45
C PRO A 27 9.43 -8.58 6.02
N ALA A 28 9.21 -7.56 6.85
CA ALA A 28 8.20 -6.54 6.64
C ALA A 28 8.33 -6.07 5.19
N ALA A 29 7.43 -6.54 4.32
CA ALA A 29 7.27 -5.99 2.99
C ALA A 29 7.00 -4.51 3.26
N GLY A 30 8.02 -3.67 2.99
CA GLY A 30 8.06 -2.27 3.42
C GLY A 30 6.70 -1.66 3.20
N GLY A 31 5.99 -1.42 4.31
CA GLY A 31 4.59 -1.06 4.28
C GLY A 31 4.47 0.22 3.48
N LEU A 32 3.92 0.10 2.26
CA LEU A 32 3.70 1.23 1.39
C LEU A 32 2.83 2.20 2.15
N GLN A 33 3.37 3.37 2.50
CA GLN A 33 2.62 4.28 3.34
C GLN A 33 1.34 4.67 2.60
N PRO A 34 0.19 4.89 3.27
CA PRO A 34 -1.09 5.15 2.59
C PRO A 34 -1.07 6.33 1.60
N GLY A 35 -0.09 7.23 1.70
CA GLY A 35 0.15 8.32 0.77
C GLY A 35 0.96 7.95 -0.49
N GLU A 36 1.67 6.83 -0.51
CA GLU A 36 2.54 6.40 -1.60
C GLU A 36 1.81 5.54 -2.65
N LEU A 37 0.65 4.99 -2.29
CA LEU A 37 -0.18 4.14 -3.15
C LEU A 37 -0.56 4.82 -4.49
N PRO A 38 -1.12 6.06 -4.51
CA PRO A 38 -1.44 6.73 -5.76
C PRO A 38 -0.19 7.01 -6.62
N GLN A 39 0.93 7.27 -5.96
CA GLN A 39 2.19 7.63 -6.61
C GLN A 39 2.86 6.41 -7.24
N LEU A 40 2.78 5.25 -6.58
CA LEU A 40 3.18 3.97 -7.14
C LEU A 40 2.26 3.56 -8.30
N ALA A 41 0.94 3.69 -8.14
CA ALA A 41 -0.04 3.33 -9.17
C ALA A 41 0.18 4.13 -10.46
N THR A 42 0.35 5.44 -10.36
CA THR A 42 0.65 6.30 -11.51
C THR A 42 2.00 5.97 -12.14
N ARG A 43 3.03 5.63 -11.36
CA ARG A 43 4.32 5.17 -11.91
C ARG A 43 4.18 3.87 -12.72
N LEU A 44 3.42 2.90 -12.23
CA LEU A 44 3.19 1.64 -12.94
C LEU A 44 2.38 1.85 -14.22
N LEU A 45 1.36 2.71 -14.18
CA LEU A 45 0.58 3.09 -15.35
C LEU A 45 1.44 3.75 -16.42
N ALA A 46 2.26 4.73 -16.05
CA ALA A 46 3.14 5.42 -16.99
C ALA A 46 4.09 4.45 -17.71
N HIS A 47 4.59 3.43 -17.01
CA HIS A 47 5.43 2.39 -17.59
C HIS A 47 4.63 1.51 -18.58
N LYS A 48 3.42 1.09 -18.22
CA LYS A 48 2.59 0.25 -19.10
C LYS A 48 2.04 1.00 -20.32
N ILE A 49 1.75 2.30 -20.21
CA ILE A 49 1.35 3.15 -21.35
C ILE A 49 2.47 3.27 -22.38
N GLN A 50 3.73 3.24 -21.92
CA GLN A 50 4.92 3.22 -22.77
C GLN A 50 5.25 1.83 -23.35
N SER A 51 4.44 0.81 -23.09
CA SER A 51 4.69 -0.53 -23.63
C SER A 51 4.78 -0.45 -25.17
N PRO A 52 5.79 -1.10 -25.79
CA PRO A 52 5.88 -1.19 -27.25
C PRO A 52 4.76 -2.06 -27.83
N GLN A 53 4.12 -2.89 -27.00
CA GLN A 53 2.96 -3.69 -27.40
C GLN A 53 1.71 -2.82 -27.34
N GLU A 54 1.07 -2.62 -28.49
CA GLU A 54 -0.09 -1.74 -28.63
C GLU A 54 -1.23 -2.11 -27.67
N TRP A 55 -1.53 -3.41 -27.56
CA TRP A 55 -2.58 -3.92 -26.68
C TRP A 55 -2.33 -3.57 -25.21
N GLU A 56 -1.10 -3.74 -24.70
CA GLU A 56 -0.78 -3.42 -23.32
C GLU A 56 -0.92 -1.92 -23.04
N ALA A 57 -0.45 -1.08 -23.96
CA ALA A 57 -0.58 0.37 -23.85
C ALA A 57 -2.04 0.81 -23.86
N MET A 58 -2.88 0.22 -24.73
CA MET A 58 -4.32 0.48 -24.77
C MET A 58 -5.01 0.11 -23.45
N GLN A 59 -4.74 -1.08 -22.93
CA GLN A 59 -5.32 -1.51 -21.64
C GLN A 59 -4.88 -0.60 -20.50
N ALA A 60 -3.62 -0.16 -20.48
CA ALA A 60 -3.13 0.78 -19.48
C ALA A 60 -3.82 2.15 -19.55
N LEU A 61 -4.12 2.65 -20.77
CA LEU A 61 -4.89 3.88 -20.96
C LEU A 61 -6.33 3.74 -20.48
N LEU A 62 -6.98 2.59 -20.71
CA LEU A 62 -8.33 2.32 -20.21
C LEU A 62 -8.37 2.25 -18.68
N VAL A 63 -7.36 1.64 -18.06
CA VAL A 63 -7.22 1.63 -16.60
C VAL A 63 -7.01 3.05 -16.08
N LEU A 64 -6.16 3.86 -16.73
CA LEU A 64 -5.98 5.27 -16.37
C LEU A 64 -7.30 6.04 -16.44
N GLU A 65 -8.08 5.89 -17.51
CA GLU A 65 -9.40 6.52 -17.66
C GLU A 65 -10.33 6.11 -16.51
N THR A 66 -10.38 4.82 -16.19
CA THR A 66 -11.21 4.28 -15.11
C THR A 66 -10.76 4.84 -13.76
N CYS A 67 -9.47 4.92 -13.49
CA CYS A 67 -8.94 5.49 -12.25
C CYS A 67 -9.24 7.00 -12.13
N MET A 68 -9.18 7.76 -13.23
CA MET A 68 -9.56 9.18 -13.25
C MET A 68 -11.06 9.41 -13.00
N LYS A 69 -11.90 8.40 -13.21
CA LYS A 69 -13.34 8.46 -12.88
C LYS A 69 -13.62 8.07 -11.43
N ASN A 70 -12.81 7.18 -10.83
CA ASN A 70 -13.16 6.49 -9.58
C ASN A 70 -12.25 6.78 -8.37
N CYS A 71 -11.01 7.25 -8.55
CA CYS A 71 -10.00 7.29 -7.47
C CYS A 71 -9.86 8.65 -6.75
N GLY A 72 -10.51 9.70 -7.26
CA GLY A 72 -10.58 11.02 -6.60
C GLY A 72 -9.25 11.80 -6.51
N ASN A 73 -9.28 12.89 -5.74
CA ASN A 73 -8.26 13.95 -5.80
C ASN A 73 -6.83 13.51 -5.47
N LYS A 74 -6.64 12.49 -4.62
CA LYS A 74 -5.29 11.99 -4.30
C LYS A 74 -4.62 11.37 -5.54
N PHE A 75 -5.36 10.60 -6.32
CA PHE A 75 -4.86 10.01 -7.56
C PHE A 75 -4.73 11.06 -8.67
N HIS A 76 -5.72 11.95 -8.80
CA HIS A 76 -5.68 13.03 -9.78
C HIS A 76 -4.48 13.96 -9.55
N GLY A 77 -4.14 14.23 -8.28
CA GLY A 77 -2.97 15.01 -7.90
C GLY A 77 -1.65 14.39 -8.33
N GLU A 78 -1.53 13.06 -8.36
CA GLU A 78 -0.33 12.39 -8.89
C GLU A 78 -0.28 12.40 -10.42
N VAL A 79 -1.43 12.19 -11.09
CA VAL A 79 -1.53 12.26 -12.56
C VAL A 79 -1.22 13.66 -13.08
N GLY A 80 -1.64 14.70 -12.36
CA GLY A 80 -1.42 16.10 -12.74
C GLY A 80 0.02 16.60 -12.56
N LYS A 81 0.91 15.81 -11.94
CA LYS A 81 2.32 16.20 -11.79
C LYS A 81 3.05 16.10 -13.13
N PHE A 82 3.92 17.06 -13.41
CA PHE A 82 4.79 17.05 -14.59
C PHE A 82 5.55 15.74 -14.77
N ARG A 83 5.92 15.08 -13.65
CA ARG A 83 6.55 13.76 -13.69
C ARG A 83 5.73 12.73 -14.48
N PHE A 84 4.42 12.64 -14.24
CA PHE A 84 3.56 11.69 -14.95
C PHE A 84 3.23 12.19 -16.37
N LEU A 85 2.89 13.48 -16.50
CA LEU A 85 2.56 14.08 -17.79
C LEU A 85 3.70 13.99 -18.81
N ASN A 86 4.95 14.15 -18.37
CA ASN A 86 6.12 14.00 -19.24
C ASN A 86 6.23 12.59 -19.83
N GLU A 87 5.83 11.55 -19.09
CA GLU A 87 5.80 10.19 -19.61
C GLU A 87 4.74 10.04 -20.72
N LEU A 88 3.60 10.72 -20.62
CA LEU A 88 2.59 10.72 -21.69
C LEU A 88 3.05 11.51 -22.93
N ILE A 89 3.72 12.65 -22.73
CA ILE A 89 4.27 13.45 -23.83
C ILE A 89 5.29 12.64 -24.63
N LYS A 90 6.15 11.87 -23.95
CA LYS A 90 7.11 10.97 -24.60
C LYS A 90 6.41 9.97 -25.54
N VAL A 91 5.28 9.41 -25.11
CA VAL A 91 4.53 8.41 -25.88
C VAL A 91 4.01 8.97 -27.19
N VAL A 92 3.38 10.15 -27.15
CA VAL A 92 2.83 10.79 -28.37
C VAL A 92 3.95 11.33 -29.26
N SER A 93 5.01 11.89 -28.68
CA SER A 93 6.16 12.40 -29.42
C SER A 93 6.90 11.30 -30.19
N GLN A 94 7.09 10.13 -29.59
CA GLN A 94 7.80 9.00 -30.22
C GLN A 94 6.94 8.26 -31.25
N ARG A 95 5.61 8.33 -31.14
CA ARG A 95 4.66 7.71 -32.09
C ARG A 95 4.35 8.61 -33.29
N CYS A 96 4.46 9.94 -33.16
CA CYS A 96 4.19 10.87 -34.27
C CYS A 96 5.17 10.78 -35.46
N TRP A 97 6.27 10.01 -35.35
CA TRP A 97 7.26 9.87 -36.44
C TRP A 97 7.47 8.41 -36.88
N ARG A 98 6.64 7.46 -36.40
CA ARG A 98 6.63 6.08 -36.91
C ARG A 98 5.41 5.83 -37.78
#